data_AF-A0A0N4YYE3-F1
#
_entry.id   AF-A0A0N4YYE3-F1
#
_cell.length_a   1.000
_cell.length_b   1.000
_cell.length_c   1.000
_cell.angle_alpha   90.00
_cell.angle_beta   90.00
_cell.angle_gamma   90.00
#
_symmetry.space_group_name_H-M   'P 1'
#
loop_
_entity.id
_entity.type
_entity.pdbx_description
1 polymer ?
#
loop_
_entity_poly.entity_id
_entity_poly.type
_entity_poly.pdbx_seq_one_letter_code
_entity_poly.pdbx_strand_id
1 'polypeptide(L)'
;MVTVGVAANEQVLPASIGWATCGGAIGEAMDRLTAEKLIDEYEFRFIVNYSECSPSAAVGVGVTFMKDVRVDMVLGPPCTEGLSNCYMCRCSKKQQFDPLGIARFPPSHR
;
A
#
# COMPACT_ATOMS: atom_id res chain seq x y z
N MET A 1 -6.98 -14.73 -1.17
CA MET A 1 -5.88 -14.03 -0.48
C MET A 1 -5.47 -12.84 -1.32
N VAL A 2 -5.52 -11.64 -0.76
CA VAL A 2 -5.10 -10.37 -1.38
C VAL A 2 -3.74 -9.99 -0.80
N THR A 3 -2.74 -9.82 -1.66
CA THR A 3 -1.38 -9.45 -1.25
C THR A 3 -1.16 -7.96 -1.43
N VAL A 4 -0.81 -7.26 -0.36
CA VAL A 4 -0.57 -5.81 -0.35
C VAL A 4 0.90 -5.55 -0.09
N GLY A 5 1.58 -4.91 -1.04
CA GLY A 5 2.92 -4.39 -0.86
C GLY A 5 2.87 -3.04 -0.16
N VAL A 6 3.73 -2.80 0.83
CA VAL A 6 3.84 -1.53 1.54
C VAL A 6 5.24 -0.99 1.34
N ALA A 7 5.34 0.11 0.59
CA ALA A 7 6.57 0.87 0.49
C ALA A 7 6.62 1.79 1.72
N ALA A 8 7.49 1.49 2.66
CA ALA A 8 7.58 2.21 3.93
C ALA A 8 8.92 2.97 4.04
N ASN A 9 9.00 3.91 4.97
CA ASN A 9 10.27 4.54 5.35
C ASN A 9 10.45 4.34 6.84
N GLU A 10 11.61 3.85 7.26
CA GLU A 10 11.91 3.68 8.69
C GLU A 10 12.30 5.03 9.29
N GLN A 11 13.10 5.81 8.56
CA GLN A 11 13.53 7.13 9.02
C GLN A 11 12.43 8.17 8.86
N VAL A 12 12.04 8.78 9.99
CA VAL A 12 11.20 9.97 10.06
C VAL A 12 11.98 11.19 9.58
N LEU A 13 11.87 11.52 8.28
CA LEU A 13 12.10 12.90 7.89
C LEU A 13 11.05 13.79 8.59
N PRO A 14 11.34 15.05 8.95
CA PRO A 14 10.37 15.93 9.62
C PRO A 14 9.04 16.11 8.87
N ALA A 15 9.06 15.89 7.56
CA ALA A 15 7.90 15.99 6.67
C ALA A 15 7.30 14.63 6.26
N SER A 16 7.76 13.50 6.83
CA SER A 16 7.27 12.16 6.49
C SER A 16 6.99 11.34 7.75
N ILE A 17 5.96 10.50 7.70
CA ILE A 17 5.64 9.58 8.79
C ILE A 17 6.44 8.30 8.59
N GLY A 18 7.15 7.86 9.64
CA GLY A 18 7.92 6.62 9.64
C GLY A 18 7.05 5.40 9.95
N TRP A 19 7.47 4.25 9.44
CA TRP A 19 6.78 2.96 9.62
C TRP A 19 6.58 2.61 11.09
N ALA A 20 7.58 2.86 11.94
CA ALA A 20 7.51 2.65 13.38
C ALA A 20 6.34 3.39 14.06
N THR A 21 5.83 4.47 13.45
CA THR A 21 4.71 5.26 14.00
C THR A 21 3.38 4.95 13.33
N CYS A 22 3.34 4.71 12.01
CA CYS A 22 2.09 4.48 11.28
C CYS A 22 1.78 3.03 10.95
N GLY A 23 2.74 2.10 11.03
CA GLY A 23 2.55 0.71 10.63
C GLY A 23 1.44 0.00 11.42
N GLY A 24 1.26 0.37 12.69
CA GLY A 24 0.16 -0.15 13.53
C GLY A 24 -1.24 0.28 13.07
N ALA A 25 -1.37 1.41 12.36
CA ALA A 25 -2.65 1.89 11.87
C ALA A 25 -3.28 0.96 10.82
N ILE A 26 -2.47 0.16 10.12
CA ILE A 26 -2.97 -0.87 9.21
C ILE A 26 -3.72 -1.94 10.00
N GLY A 27 -3.15 -2.43 11.11
CA GLY A 27 -3.82 -3.40 11.97
C GLY A 27 -5.16 -2.88 12.50
N GLU A 28 -5.16 -1.64 13.00
CA GLU A 28 -6.37 -0.98 13.50
C GLU A 28 -7.45 -0.83 12.40
N ALA A 29 -7.04 -0.45 11.18
CA ALA A 29 -7.96 -0.37 10.05
C ALA A 29 -8.53 -1.75 9.67
N MET A 30 -7.69 -2.80 9.70
CA MET A 30 -8.13 -4.17 9.43
C MET A 30 -9.12 -4.69 10.49
N ASP A 31 -8.87 -4.37 11.77
CA ASP A 31 -9.77 -4.72 12.86
C ASP A 31 -11.14 -4.05 12.67
N ARG A 32 -11.15 -2.78 12.26
CA ARG A 32 -12.40 -2.06 11.98
C ARG A 32 -13.15 -2.63 10.77
N LEU A 33 -12.46 -2.92 9.68
CA LEU A 33 -13.05 -3.50 8.47
C LEU A 33 -13.64 -4.90 8.76
N THR A 34 -12.98 -5.67 9.61
CA THR A 34 -13.45 -7.00 10.05
C THR A 34 -14.67 -6.87 10.97
N ALA A 35 -14.64 -5.93 11.92
CA ALA A 35 -15.78 -5.67 12.81
C ALA A 35 -17.05 -5.24 12.04
N GLU A 36 -16.89 -4.51 10.95
CA GLU A 36 -17.98 -4.09 10.06
C GLU A 36 -18.36 -5.14 8.99
N LYS A 37 -17.70 -6.30 8.99
CA LYS A 37 -17.91 -7.40 8.02
C LYS A 37 -17.76 -6.98 6.55
N LEU A 38 -16.90 -5.99 6.28
CA LEU A 38 -16.68 -5.47 4.93
C LEU A 38 -15.71 -6.32 4.12
N ILE A 39 -14.94 -7.18 4.79
CA ILE A 39 -13.82 -7.91 4.21
C ILE A 39 -13.76 -9.39 4.61
N ASP A 40 -14.81 -9.95 5.24
CA ASP A 40 -14.83 -11.32 5.78
C ASP A 40 -14.53 -12.42 4.72
N GLU A 41 -14.76 -12.11 3.44
CA GLU A 41 -14.47 -13.02 2.31
C GLU A 41 -13.01 -12.96 1.83
N TYR A 42 -12.20 -12.03 2.36
CA TYR A 42 -10.85 -11.75 1.90
C TYR A 42 -9.83 -11.90 3.03
N GLU A 43 -8.81 -12.71 2.78
CA GLU A 43 -7.62 -12.79 3.63
C GLU A 43 -6.53 -11.87 3.08
N PHE A 44 -5.98 -10.97 3.91
CA PHE A 44 -4.95 -10.01 3.51
C PHE A 44 -3.56 -10.43 3.98
N ARG A 45 -2.57 -10.26 3.11
CA ARG A 45 -1.15 -10.43 3.43
C ARG A 45 -0.40 -9.15 3.13
N PHE A 46 0.26 -8.60 4.13
CA PHE A 46 1.08 -7.39 3.99
C PHE A 46 2.56 -7.75 3.84
N ILE A 47 3.21 -7.16 2.85
CA ILE A 47 4.66 -7.31 2.59
C ILE A 47 5.26 -5.92 2.64
N VAL A 48 6.09 -5.66 3.63
CA VAL A 48 6.68 -4.35 3.87
C VAL A 48 8.09 -4.31 3.30
N ASN A 49 8.43 -3.24 2.59
CA ASN A 49 9.76 -3.02 2.06
C ASN A 49 10.10 -1.53 2.10
N TYR A 50 11.37 -1.21 2.40
CA TYR A 50 11.75 0.14 2.75
C TYR A 50 12.29 0.91 1.53
N SER A 51 11.73 2.10 1.28
CA SER A 51 12.16 3.02 0.22
C SER A 51 13.05 4.17 0.70
N GLU A 52 13.12 4.41 2.01
CA GLU A 52 13.95 5.44 2.66
C GLU A 52 13.96 6.80 1.95
N CYS A 53 12.77 7.34 1.65
CA CYS A 53 12.57 8.62 0.98
C CYS A 53 13.30 8.83 -0.37
N SER A 54 13.92 7.79 -0.93
CA SER A 54 14.70 7.90 -2.16
C SER A 54 13.83 7.55 -3.37
N PRO A 55 13.77 8.41 -4.41
CA PRO A 55 13.00 8.13 -5.61
C PRO A 55 13.45 6.86 -6.32
N SER A 56 14.76 6.57 -6.35
CA SER A 56 15.31 5.38 -7.00
C SER A 56 15.00 4.10 -6.22
N ALA A 57 15.08 4.16 -4.89
CA ALA A 57 14.71 3.04 -4.03
C ALA A 57 13.20 2.77 -4.07
N ALA A 58 12.36 3.81 -4.07
CA ALA A 58 10.91 3.68 -4.21
C ALA A 58 10.49 3.00 -5.52
N VAL A 59 11.14 3.38 -6.65
CA VAL A 59 10.92 2.69 -7.93
C VAL A 59 11.40 1.24 -7.86
N GLY A 60 12.57 0.98 -7.26
CA GLY A 60 13.08 -0.37 -7.07
C GLY A 60 12.11 -1.26 -6.31
N VAL A 61 11.63 -0.80 -5.16
CA VAL A 61 10.61 -1.48 -4.33
C VAL A 61 9.32 -1.70 -5.15
N GLY A 62 8.85 -0.69 -5.88
CA GLY A 62 7.68 -0.81 -6.74
C GLY A 62 7.84 -1.88 -7.83
N VAL A 63 8.99 -1.94 -8.48
CA VAL A 63 9.30 -2.97 -9.49
C VAL A 63 9.36 -4.36 -8.85
N THR A 64 10.00 -4.51 -7.69
CA THR A 64 10.03 -5.78 -6.94
C THR A 64 8.61 -6.23 -6.59
N PHE A 65 7.77 -5.33 -6.10
CA PHE A 65 6.37 -5.63 -5.79
C PHE A 65 5.55 -6.05 -7.01
N MET A 66 5.75 -5.40 -8.15
CA MET A 66 4.99 -5.73 -9.37
C MET A 66 5.50 -7.00 -10.08
N LYS A 67 6.82 -7.19 -10.18
CA LYS A 67 7.42 -8.25 -11.03
C LYS A 67 7.74 -9.52 -10.25
N ASP A 68 8.37 -9.37 -9.10
CA ASP A 68 8.94 -10.51 -8.36
C ASP A 68 7.91 -11.06 -7.38
N VAL A 69 7.32 -10.17 -6.57
CA VAL A 69 6.36 -10.53 -5.51
C VAL A 69 4.93 -10.64 -6.06
N ARG A 70 4.61 -9.90 -7.12
CA ARG A 70 3.29 -9.84 -7.78
C ARG A 70 2.15 -9.52 -6.80
N VAL A 71 2.30 -8.41 -6.08
CA VAL A 71 1.26 -7.91 -5.17
C VAL A 71 0.03 -7.42 -5.94
N ASP A 72 -1.14 -7.49 -5.33
CA ASP A 72 -2.41 -7.01 -5.90
C ASP A 72 -2.56 -5.49 -5.77
N MET A 73 -1.97 -4.92 -4.72
CA MET A 73 -2.00 -3.48 -4.42
C MET A 73 -0.67 -3.06 -3.80
N VAL A 74 -0.25 -1.81 -4.06
CA VAL A 74 0.88 -1.18 -3.39
C VAL A 74 0.39 0.04 -2.59
N LEU A 75 0.67 0.07 -1.29
CA LEU A 75 0.59 1.26 -0.46
C LEU A 75 1.90 2.03 -0.65
N GLY A 76 1.79 3.18 -1.32
CA GLY A 76 2.93 3.98 -1.75
C GLY A 76 3.68 4.63 -0.59
N PRO A 77 4.93 5.07 -0.86
CA PRO A 77 5.80 5.58 0.18
C PRO A 77 5.23 6.86 0.81
N PRO A 78 5.36 7.04 2.14
CA PRO A 78 4.75 8.14 2.88
C PRO A 78 5.38 9.52 2.59
N CYS A 79 6.43 9.57 1.78
CA CYS A 79 7.20 10.75 1.43
C CYS A 79 6.90 11.25 0.02
N THR A 80 6.89 12.57 -0.17
CA THR A 80 6.71 13.20 -1.49
C THR A 80 7.88 12.92 -2.44
N GLU A 81 9.11 12.89 -1.94
CA GLU A 81 10.32 12.60 -2.73
C GLU A 81 10.28 11.19 -3.32
N GLY A 82 10.01 10.16 -2.51
CA GLY A 82 9.83 8.80 -3.00
C GLY A 82 8.62 8.63 -3.92
N LEU A 83 7.55 9.41 -3.72
CA LEU A 83 6.35 9.38 -4.56
C LEU A 83 6.57 10.04 -5.92
N SER A 84 7.48 11.01 -6.01
CA SER A 84 7.72 11.81 -7.23
C SER A 84 8.07 10.98 -8.46
N ASN A 85 8.60 9.76 -8.30
CA ASN A 85 8.88 8.84 -9.40
C ASN A 85 8.05 7.55 -9.35
N CYS A 86 7.12 7.44 -8.40
CA CYS A 86 6.22 6.30 -8.23
C CYS A 86 4.97 6.42 -9.13
N TYR A 87 5.14 6.88 -10.38
CA TYR A 87 4.07 6.91 -11.38
C TYR A 87 3.65 5.50 -11.86
N MET A 88 4.36 4.47 -11.40
CA MET A 88 4.12 3.07 -11.74
C MET A 88 3.30 2.29 -10.71
N CYS A 89 2.68 2.92 -9.71
CA CYS A 89 1.60 2.30 -8.95
C CYS A 89 0.31 2.23 -9.79
N ARG A 90 0.37 1.52 -10.92
CA ARG A 90 -0.82 1.12 -11.66
C ARG A 90 -1.45 0.00 -10.83
N CYS A 91 -2.49 0.33 -10.06
CA CYS A 91 -3.36 -0.70 -9.50
C CYS A 91 -3.83 -1.60 -10.65
N SER A 92 -3.34 -2.85 -10.66
CA SER A 92 -3.54 -3.80 -11.77
C SER A 92 -5.03 -4.13 -11.99
N LYS A 93 -5.88 -3.83 -11.00
CA LYS A 93 -7.34 -3.70 -11.17
C LYS A 93 -7.75 -2.27 -10.86
N LYS A 94 -8.46 -1.62 -11.80
CA LYS A 94 -9.00 -0.25 -11.67
C LYS A 94 -9.60 -0.03 -10.27
N GLN A 95 -8.86 0.63 -9.38
CA GLN A 95 -9.36 1.04 -8.09
C GLN A 95 -10.10 2.37 -8.32
N GLN A 96 -11.44 2.32 -8.31
CA GLN A 96 -12.24 3.53 -8.43
C GLN A 96 -12.36 4.11 -7.03
N PHE A 97 -11.68 5.23 -6.76
CA PHE A 97 -11.88 5.98 -5.53
C PHE A 97 -13.23 6.70 -5.61
N ASP A 98 -14.06 6.52 -4.59
CA ASP A 98 -15.32 7.25 -4.46
C ASP A 98 -15.05 8.67 -3.91
N PRO A 99 -16.03 9.61 -3.93
CA PRO A 99 -15.81 10.97 -3.44
C PRO A 99 -15.52 11.07 -1.93
N LEU A 100 -15.55 9.95 -1.18
CA LEU A 100 -15.12 9.85 0.22
C LEU A 100 -13.68 9.33 0.36
N GLY A 101 -12.99 9.06 -0.76
CA GLY A 101 -11.63 8.54 -0.75
C GLY A 101 -11.55 7.05 -0.45
N ILE A 102 -12.67 6.33 -0.47
CA ILE A 102 -12.69 4.89 -0.24
C ILE A 102 -12.37 4.19 -1.56
N ALA A 103 -11.34 3.33 -1.52
CA ALA A 103 -10.98 2.47 -2.63
C ALA A 103 -12.06 1.41 -2.87
N ARG A 104 -12.83 1.54 -3.95
CA ARG A 104 -13.71 0.46 -4.40
C ARG A 104 -12.94 -0.46 -5.34
N PHE A 105 -12.75 -1.69 -4.89
CA PHE A 105 -12.29 -2.77 -5.74
C PHE A 105 -13.46 -3.25 -6.62
N PRO A 106 -13.27 -3.44 -7.93
CA PRO A 106 -14.29 -4.08 -8.75
C PRO A 106 -14.52 -5.50 -8.22
N PRO A 107 -15.76 -6.01 -8.24
CA PRO A 107 -16.04 -7.36 -7.81
C PRO A 107 -15.13 -8.33 -8.57
N SER A 108 -14.50 -9.23 -7.83
CA SER A 108 -13.70 -10.32 -8.39
C SER A 108 -14.63 -11.21 -9.22
N HIS A 109 -14.75 -10.94 -10.52
CA HIS A 109 -15.18 -11.95 -11.47
C HIS A 109 -14.13 -13.06 -11.46
N ARG A 110 -14.42 -14.10 -10.69
CA ARG A 110 -14.00 -15.45 -11.01
C ARG A 110 -14.90 -15.96 -12.14
#